data_AF-A0A7J2RBK9-F1
#
_entry.id   AF-A0A7J2RBK9-F1
#
_cell.length_a   1.000
_cell.length_b   1.000
_cell.length_c   1.000
_cell.angle_alpha   90.00
_cell.angle_beta   90.00
_cell.angle_gamma   90.00
#
_symmetry.space_group_name_H-M   'P 1'
#
loop_
_entity.id
_entity.type
_entity.pdbx_description
1 polymer ?
#
loop_
_entity_poly.entity_id
_entity_poly.type
_entity_poly.pdbx_seq_one_letter_code
_entity_poly.pdbx_strand_id
1 'polypeptide(L)'
;MKTSDKGFIFEIQRFSTEDGPGIRTTIFFKQCPLRCIWCHNPESILKKPQLQWISHKCIGCNTCIKTCSLNALELNTEGMKINRDKCNSCGDCVEECPSTALSMFGELWNLKDLYSEIDKDKIYYLQSGGGITVSGGEPTLQPCIVEGLLKICRENRISTALDTCGYVSRSIY
;
A
#
# COMPACT_ATOMS: atom_id res chain seq x y z
N MET A 1 -4.55 19.93 16.09
CA MET A 1 -4.29 18.56 15.61
C MET A 1 -5.50 18.12 14.81
N LYS A 2 -5.45 18.17 13.48
CA LYS A 2 -6.58 17.79 12.63
C LYS A 2 -6.45 16.30 12.29
N THR A 3 -7.49 15.52 12.60
CA THR A 3 -7.77 14.17 12.09
C THR A 3 -7.56 14.12 10.57
N SER A 4 -6.71 13.31 9.94
CA SER A 4 -5.92 12.13 10.33
C SER A 4 -4.63 12.12 9.48
N ASP A 5 -3.45 12.25 10.08
CA ASP A 5 -2.13 12.11 9.42
C ASP A 5 -1.80 10.66 9.02
N LYS A 6 -2.83 9.81 8.87
CA LYS A 6 -2.71 8.39 8.55
C LYS A 6 -3.41 8.05 7.24
N GLY A 7 -2.88 7.06 6.54
CA GLY A 7 -3.47 6.52 5.33
C GLY A 7 -3.07 5.08 5.07
N PHE A 8 -3.90 4.38 4.32
CA PHE A 8 -3.62 3.02 3.88
C PHE A 8 -2.79 3.04 2.61
N ILE A 9 -1.56 2.54 2.71
CA ILE A 9 -0.62 2.41 1.60
C ILE A 9 -0.62 0.95 1.17
N PHE A 10 -0.87 0.75 -0.11
CA PHE A 10 -0.85 -0.55 -0.76
C PHE A 10 0.58 -1.07 -0.92
N GLU A 11 1.45 -0.25 -1.52
CA GLU A 11 2.82 -0.60 -1.86
C GLU A 11 3.67 0.67 -1.99
N ILE A 12 4.96 0.57 -1.69
CA ILE A 12 5.96 1.60 -1.97
C ILE A 12 6.93 1.00 -2.99
N GLN A 13 6.79 1.39 -4.25
CA GLN A 13 7.66 0.95 -5.33
C GLN A 13 8.83 1.93 -5.48
N ARG A 14 10.04 1.40 -5.37
CA ARG A 14 11.28 2.18 -5.51
C ARG A 14 11.82 2.05 -6.94
N PHE A 15 12.62 3.03 -7.37
CA PHE A 15 13.28 3.04 -8.67
C PHE A 15 12.34 3.05 -9.89
N SER A 16 11.18 3.69 -9.76
CA SER A 16 10.27 3.90 -10.89
C SER A 16 10.85 4.93 -11.88
N THR A 17 10.95 4.58 -13.15
CA THR A 17 11.39 5.46 -14.25
C THR A 17 10.24 5.96 -15.13
N GLU A 18 9.08 5.31 -15.05
CA GLU A 18 7.93 5.59 -15.92
C GLU A 18 6.88 6.49 -15.24
N ASP A 19 6.98 6.68 -13.92
CA ASP A 19 5.98 7.41 -13.11
C ASP A 19 6.26 8.92 -13.02
N GLY A 20 7.06 9.45 -13.95
CA GLY A 20 7.42 10.86 -14.08
C GLY A 20 8.92 11.07 -14.32
N PRO A 21 9.40 12.33 -14.40
CA PRO A 21 10.80 12.62 -14.67
C PRO A 21 11.74 12.12 -13.56
N GLY A 22 12.93 11.67 -13.97
CA GLY A 22 13.98 11.15 -13.08
C GLY A 22 13.62 9.82 -12.43
N ILE A 23 14.43 9.38 -11.48
CA ILE A 23 14.15 8.20 -10.67
C ILE A 23 13.17 8.60 -9.57
N ARG A 24 12.05 7.87 -9.48
CA ARG A 24 10.99 8.15 -8.50
C ARG A 24 10.72 6.97 -7.58
N THR A 25 10.22 7.29 -6.40
CA THR A 25 9.56 6.32 -5.53
C THR A 25 8.05 6.55 -5.63
N THR A 26 7.33 5.55 -6.11
CA THR A 26 5.88 5.58 -6.30
C THR A 26 5.19 4.98 -5.09
N ILE A 27 4.30 5.75 -4.49
CA ILE A 27 3.57 5.39 -3.27
C ILE A 27 2.15 5.08 -3.70
N PHE A 28 1.81 3.79 -3.75
CA PHE A 28 0.49 3.34 -4.13
C PHE A 28 -0.44 3.34 -2.93
N PHE A 29 -1.53 4.10 -2.99
CA PHE A 29 -2.56 4.15 -1.96
C PHE A 29 -3.59 3.04 -2.15
N LYS A 30 -4.29 2.71 -1.07
CA LYS A 30 -5.56 1.96 -1.14
C LYS A 30 -6.75 2.89 -1.29
N GLN A 31 -7.91 2.27 -1.49
CA GLN A 31 -9.20 2.88 -1.76
C GLN A 31 -9.30 3.41 -3.20
N CYS A 32 -9.82 2.59 -4.12
CA CYS A 32 -10.20 3.03 -5.46
C CYS A 32 -11.73 3.16 -5.55
N PRO A 33 -12.27 4.31 -6.02
CA PRO A 33 -13.70 4.46 -6.22
C PRO A 33 -14.18 3.73 -7.48
N LEU A 34 -13.27 3.37 -8.39
CA LEU A 34 -13.58 2.68 -9.62
C LEU A 34 -13.63 1.15 -9.42
N ARG A 35 -14.27 0.46 -10.37
CA ARG A 35 -14.38 -0.99 -10.47
C ARG A 35 -14.11 -1.43 -11.91
N CYS A 36 -12.95 -1.04 -12.44
CA CYS A 36 -12.58 -1.34 -13.82
C CYS A 36 -12.62 -2.85 -14.07
N ILE A 37 -13.17 -3.26 -15.22
CA ILE A 37 -13.28 -4.67 -15.61
C ILE A 37 -11.89 -5.31 -15.75
N TRP A 38 -10.89 -4.52 -16.12
CA TRP A 38 -9.48 -4.90 -16.27
C TRP A 38 -8.60 -4.28 -15.18
N CYS A 39 -9.08 -4.18 -13.94
CA CYS A 39 -8.27 -3.62 -12.86
C CYS A 39 -6.96 -4.40 -12.69
N HIS A 40 -5.82 -3.72 -12.80
CA HIS A 40 -4.50 -4.33 -12.60
C HIS A 40 -4.18 -4.55 -11.11
N ASN A 41 -4.80 -3.76 -10.22
CA ASN A 41 -4.58 -3.79 -8.78
C ASN A 41 -5.91 -3.89 -8.00
N PRO A 42 -6.71 -4.96 -8.18
CA PRO A 42 -8.00 -5.12 -7.51
C PRO A 42 -7.89 -5.12 -5.98
N GLU A 43 -6.75 -5.48 -5.43
CA GLU A 43 -6.43 -5.41 -4.02
C GLU A 43 -6.30 -3.98 -3.47
N SER A 44 -6.06 -2.98 -4.32
CA SER A 44 -6.03 -1.57 -3.90
C SER A 44 -7.43 -1.00 -3.64
N ILE A 45 -8.48 -1.66 -4.12
CA ILE A 45 -9.84 -1.14 -4.16
C ILE A 45 -10.43 -0.83 -2.77
N LEU A 46 -10.27 -1.74 -1.81
CA LEU A 46 -10.90 -1.60 -0.50
C LEU A 46 -10.03 -0.75 0.43
N LYS A 47 -10.64 0.14 1.21
CA LYS A 47 -9.95 0.93 2.26
C LYS A 47 -9.72 0.12 3.54
N LYS A 48 -9.12 -1.07 3.42
CA LYS A 48 -8.75 -1.89 4.56
C LYS A 48 -7.56 -2.80 4.24
N PRO A 49 -6.80 -3.21 5.26
CA PRO A 49 -5.79 -4.26 5.10
C PRO A 49 -6.43 -5.55 4.59
N GLN A 50 -5.70 -6.31 3.79
CA GLN A 50 -6.13 -7.60 3.28
C GLN A 50 -4.97 -8.58 3.31
N LEU A 51 -5.20 -9.77 3.86
CA LEU A 51 -4.21 -10.84 3.85
C LEU A 51 -4.00 -11.36 2.42
N GLN A 52 -2.75 -11.50 2.02
CA GLN A 52 -2.32 -12.14 0.78
C GLN A 52 -1.56 -13.43 1.10
N TRP A 53 -1.75 -14.43 0.24
CA TRP A 53 -0.95 -15.65 0.21
C TRP A 53 -0.19 -15.75 -1.11
N ILE A 54 1.11 -16.00 -1.02
CA ILE A 54 2.04 -16.16 -2.13
C ILE A 54 2.39 -17.64 -2.26
N SER A 55 1.73 -18.31 -3.20
CA SER A 55 1.73 -19.78 -3.33
C SER A 55 3.14 -20.38 -3.42
N HIS A 56 4.01 -19.82 -4.27
CA HIS A 56 5.36 -20.36 -4.51
C HIS A 56 6.33 -20.20 -3.32
N LYS A 57 5.99 -19.37 -2.33
CA LYS A 57 6.75 -19.25 -1.08
C LYS A 57 6.23 -20.19 0.00
N CYS A 58 5.05 -20.77 -0.17
CA CYS A 58 4.40 -21.58 0.86
C CYS A 58 5.05 -22.97 0.95
N ILE A 59 5.46 -23.36 2.15
CA ILE A 59 6.05 -24.69 2.42
C ILE A 59 5.04 -25.67 3.05
N GLY A 60 3.77 -25.29 3.18
CA GLY A 60 2.71 -26.18 3.70
C GLY A 60 2.82 -26.53 5.19
N CYS A 61 3.51 -25.73 6.00
CA CYS A 61 3.74 -26.02 7.43
C CYS A 61 2.49 -25.88 8.33
N ASN A 62 1.41 -25.28 7.81
CA ASN A 62 0.14 -25.02 8.50
C ASN A 62 0.24 -24.16 9.78
N THR A 63 1.37 -23.47 10.02
CA THR A 63 1.52 -22.56 11.16
C THR A 63 0.45 -21.47 11.16
N CYS A 64 0.24 -20.82 10.01
CA CYS A 64 -0.77 -19.77 9.87
C CYS A 64 -2.19 -20.22 10.22
N ILE A 65 -2.56 -21.45 9.88
CA ILE A 65 -3.87 -22.04 10.22
C ILE A 65 -4.01 -22.19 11.73
N LYS A 66 -2.95 -22.71 12.40
CA LYS A 66 -2.93 -22.89 13.85
C LYS A 66 -2.94 -21.56 14.61
N THR A 67 -2.27 -20.54 14.07
CA THR A 67 -2.21 -19.20 14.67
C THR A 67 -3.53 -18.43 14.52
N CYS A 68 -4.32 -18.69 13.47
CA CYS A 68 -5.52 -17.94 13.19
C CYS A 68 -6.65 -18.23 14.20
N SER A 69 -6.80 -17.35 15.19
CA SER A 69 -7.84 -17.41 16.23
C SER A 69 -9.28 -17.42 15.68
N LEU A 70 -9.49 -16.89 14.47
CA LEU A 70 -10.79 -16.79 13.81
C LEU A 70 -11.10 -17.96 12.87
N ASN A 71 -10.20 -18.94 12.74
CA ASN A 71 -10.34 -20.08 11.84
C ASN A 71 -10.72 -19.64 10.42
N ALA A 72 -10.05 -18.61 9.91
CA ALA A 72 -10.31 -18.01 8.61
C ALA A 72 -9.45 -18.59 7.47
N LEU A 73 -8.50 -19.47 7.79
CA LEU A 73 -7.52 -20.00 6.85
C LEU A 73 -7.68 -21.51 6.69
N GLU A 74 -7.67 -21.98 5.45
CA GLU A 74 -7.71 -23.39 5.10
C GLU A 74 -6.74 -23.64 3.94
N LEU A 75 -5.84 -24.62 4.07
CA LEU A 75 -4.94 -25.04 2.99
C LEU A 75 -5.40 -26.38 2.45
N ASN A 76 -5.72 -26.44 1.16
CA ASN A 76 -6.09 -27.66 0.44
C ASN A 76 -5.25 -27.81 -0.84
N THR A 77 -5.60 -28.79 -1.68
CA THR A 77 -4.90 -29.09 -2.94
C THR A 77 -4.96 -27.95 -3.97
N GLU A 78 -5.95 -27.06 -3.88
CA GLU A 78 -6.08 -25.88 -4.74
C GLU A 78 -5.30 -24.67 -4.22
N GLY A 79 -4.82 -24.73 -2.98
CA GLY A 79 -4.06 -23.67 -2.32
C GLY A 79 -4.73 -23.13 -1.05
N MET A 80 -4.26 -21.98 -0.58
CA MET A 80 -4.79 -21.32 0.61
C MET A 80 -6.12 -20.63 0.30
N LYS A 81 -7.18 -21.06 0.96
CA LYS A 81 -8.47 -20.38 1.01
C LYS A 81 -8.54 -19.48 2.24
N ILE A 82 -8.76 -18.18 2.00
CA ILE A 82 -8.92 -17.17 3.04
C ILE A 82 -10.40 -16.78 3.08
N ASN A 83 -11.10 -17.15 4.14
CA ASN A 83 -12.47 -16.70 4.37
C ASN A 83 -12.46 -15.20 4.73
N ARG A 84 -12.89 -14.36 3.78
CA ARG A 84 -12.86 -12.89 3.89
C ARG A 84 -13.91 -12.32 4.84
N ASP A 85 -14.94 -13.09 5.18
CA ASP A 85 -15.97 -12.69 6.14
C ASP A 85 -15.51 -12.93 7.58
N LYS A 86 -14.65 -13.93 7.80
CA LYS A 86 -14.06 -14.23 9.12
C LYS A 86 -12.74 -13.49 9.36
N CYS A 87 -11.91 -13.32 8.34
CA CYS A 87 -10.59 -12.71 8.49
C CYS A 87 -10.72 -11.22 8.83
N ASN A 88 -10.24 -10.81 10.00
CA ASN A 88 -10.17 -9.41 10.41
C ASN A 88 -8.83 -8.74 10.05
N SER A 89 -7.94 -9.45 9.34
CA SER A 89 -6.63 -8.94 8.94
C SER A 89 -5.74 -8.47 10.11
N CYS A 90 -5.76 -9.21 11.23
CA CYS A 90 -4.91 -8.91 12.40
C CYS A 90 -3.40 -8.99 12.13
N GLY A 91 -2.97 -9.84 11.19
CA GLY A 91 -1.56 -9.98 10.82
C GLY A 91 -0.81 -11.09 11.56
N ASP A 92 -1.36 -11.70 12.61
CA ASP A 92 -0.64 -12.73 13.40
C ASP A 92 -0.09 -13.89 12.54
N CYS A 93 -0.88 -14.32 11.54
CA CYS A 93 -0.45 -15.37 10.62
C CYS A 93 0.68 -14.95 9.66
N VAL A 94 0.89 -13.65 9.44
CA VAL A 94 2.00 -13.08 8.66
C VAL A 94 3.27 -13.14 9.49
N GLU A 95 3.22 -12.66 10.72
CA GLU A 95 4.35 -12.68 11.67
C GLU A 95 4.85 -14.10 11.92
N GLU A 96 3.94 -15.05 12.07
CA GLU A 96 4.27 -16.46 12.33
C GLU A 96 4.59 -17.27 11.06
N CYS A 97 4.63 -16.66 9.86
CA CYS A 97 4.90 -17.39 8.62
C CYS A 97 6.41 -17.56 8.38
N PRO A 98 7.00 -18.74 8.61
CA PRO A 98 8.46 -18.91 8.51
C PRO A 98 8.99 -18.74 7.08
N SER A 99 8.13 -18.93 6.07
CA SER A 99 8.54 -18.81 4.67
C SER A 99 8.15 -17.48 4.03
N THR A 100 7.60 -16.52 4.78
CA THR A 100 7.12 -15.23 4.25
C THR A 100 6.11 -15.38 3.11
N ALA A 101 5.35 -16.48 3.12
CA ALA A 101 4.32 -16.79 2.13
C ALA A 101 3.01 -16.04 2.38
N LEU A 102 2.87 -15.40 3.54
CA LEU A 102 1.76 -14.53 3.86
C LEU A 102 2.28 -13.10 3.97
N SER A 103 1.48 -12.15 3.50
CA SER A 103 1.78 -10.71 3.53
C SER A 103 0.49 -9.91 3.70
N MET A 104 0.61 -8.67 4.19
CA MET A 104 -0.50 -7.74 4.29
C MET A 104 -0.50 -6.78 3.10
N PHE A 105 -1.62 -6.68 2.41
CA PHE A 105 -1.88 -5.61 1.46
C PHE A 105 -2.63 -4.47 2.12
N GLY A 106 -2.04 -3.28 2.13
CA GLY A 106 -2.66 -2.14 2.79
C GLY A 106 -2.26 -2.00 4.21
N GLU A 107 -1.12 -1.38 4.43
CA GLU A 107 -0.64 -1.04 5.76
C GLU A 107 -1.07 0.37 6.13
N LEU A 108 -1.36 0.59 7.41
CA LEU A 108 -1.70 1.91 7.90
C LEU A 108 -0.42 2.66 8.24
N TRP A 109 -0.08 3.64 7.42
CA TRP A 109 1.06 4.51 7.64
C TRP A 109 0.64 5.80 8.30
N ASN A 110 1.50 6.36 9.14
CA ASN A 110 1.40 7.77 9.51
C ASN A 110 2.36 8.62 8.67
N LEU A 111 2.08 9.90 8.56
CA LEU A 111 2.81 10.85 7.72
C LEU A 111 4.31 10.86 8.00
N LYS A 112 4.70 10.84 9.28
CA LYS A 112 6.11 10.95 9.68
C LYS A 112 6.89 9.70 9.26
N ASP A 113 6.32 8.52 9.52
CA ASP A 113 6.97 7.25 9.18
C ASP A 113 7.02 7.07 7.67
N LEU A 114 5.94 7.45 6.96
CA LEU A 114 5.90 7.40 5.49
C LEU A 114 6.96 8.31 4.87
N TYR A 115 7.08 9.55 5.35
CA TYR A 115 8.13 10.46 4.93
C TYR A 115 9.53 9.90 5.21
N SER A 116 9.74 9.36 6.41
CA SER A 116 11.03 8.76 6.78
C SER A 116 11.40 7.57 5.89
N GLU A 117 10.42 6.83 5.38
CA GLU A 117 10.64 5.69 4.49
C GLU A 117 11.09 6.12 3.09
N ILE A 118 10.47 7.18 2.55
CA ILE A 118 10.77 7.71 1.20
C ILE A 118 12.00 8.61 1.16
N ASP A 119 12.36 9.26 2.28
CA ASP A 119 13.55 10.12 2.37
C ASP A 119 14.85 9.30 2.29
N LYS A 120 14.78 7.99 2.58
CA LYS A 120 15.90 7.05 2.36
C LYS A 120 16.40 7.05 0.91
N ASP A 121 15.54 7.35 -0.06
CA ASP A 121 15.88 7.38 -1.49
C ASP A 121 16.30 8.77 -1.99
N LYS A 122 16.43 9.77 -1.10
CA LYS A 122 16.67 11.18 -1.47
C LYS A 122 17.87 11.38 -2.39
N ILE A 123 18.93 10.60 -2.20
CA ILE A 123 20.13 10.70 -3.04
C ILE A 123 19.83 10.39 -4.52
N TYR A 124 18.95 9.42 -4.79
CA TYR A 124 18.54 9.07 -6.14
C TYR A 124 17.71 10.17 -6.78
N TYR A 125 16.79 10.78 -6.00
CA TYR A 125 16.00 11.92 -6.47
C TYR A 125 16.91 13.08 -6.88
N LEU A 126 17.89 13.43 -6.04
CA LEU A 126 18.81 14.54 -6.29
C LEU A 126 19.68 14.32 -7.53
N GLN A 127 20.21 13.11 -7.72
CA GLN A 127 21.08 12.80 -8.87
C GLN A 127 20.33 12.73 -10.19
N SER A 128 19.10 12.23 -10.17
CA SER A 128 18.30 12.01 -11.38
C SER A 128 17.36 13.18 -11.73
N GLY A 129 17.20 14.16 -10.83
CA GLY A 129 16.14 15.18 -10.94
C GLY A 129 14.74 14.63 -10.67
N GLY A 130 14.64 13.46 -10.04
CA GLY A 130 13.39 12.77 -9.70
C GLY A 130 12.79 13.17 -8.36
N GLY A 131 12.04 12.27 -7.74
CA GLY A 131 11.30 12.54 -6.51
C GLY A 131 10.30 11.45 -6.16
N ILE A 132 9.10 11.84 -5.72
CA ILE A 132 8.03 10.88 -5.43
C ILE A 132 6.85 11.04 -6.38
N THR A 133 6.14 9.94 -6.60
CA THR A 133 4.82 9.94 -7.24
C THR A 133 3.82 9.33 -6.28
N VAL A 134 2.74 10.06 -6.01
CA VAL A 134 1.61 9.56 -5.23
C VAL A 134 0.61 8.98 -6.23
N SER A 135 0.37 7.67 -6.18
CA SER A 135 -0.51 6.93 -7.12
C SER A 135 -1.28 5.85 -6.36
N GLY A 136 -1.94 4.93 -7.07
CA GLY A 136 -2.62 3.75 -6.53
C GLY A 136 -3.96 4.05 -5.87
N GLY A 137 -4.91 3.13 -6.02
CA GLY A 137 -6.27 3.36 -5.56
C GLY A 137 -6.82 4.66 -6.15
N GLU A 138 -7.12 5.63 -5.29
CA GLU A 138 -7.26 7.05 -5.60
C GLU A 138 -6.73 7.85 -4.41
N PRO A 139 -5.53 8.45 -4.51
CA PRO A 139 -4.92 9.14 -3.38
C PRO A 139 -5.78 10.28 -2.82
N THR A 140 -6.55 10.97 -3.67
CA THR A 140 -7.41 12.07 -3.23
C THR A 140 -8.56 11.63 -2.31
N LEU A 141 -8.85 10.33 -2.19
CA LEU A 141 -9.77 9.80 -1.17
C LEU A 141 -9.15 9.70 0.24
N GLN A 142 -7.84 9.96 0.36
CA GLN A 142 -7.11 10.04 1.62
C GLN A 142 -6.37 11.40 1.73
N PRO A 143 -7.09 12.55 1.62
CA PRO A 143 -6.48 13.85 1.33
C PRO A 143 -5.58 14.37 2.45
N CYS A 144 -5.88 14.08 3.72
CA CYS A 144 -5.11 14.61 4.84
C CYS A 144 -3.64 14.16 4.84
N ILE A 145 -3.38 12.87 4.65
CA ILE A 145 -2.01 12.36 4.59
C ILE A 145 -1.32 12.74 3.27
N VAL A 146 -2.05 12.78 2.15
CA VAL A 146 -1.50 13.18 0.85
C VAL A 146 -1.06 14.64 0.88
N GLU A 147 -1.90 15.55 1.37
CA GLU A 147 -1.57 16.96 1.53
C GLU A 147 -0.36 17.15 2.45
N GLY A 148 -0.34 16.46 3.59
CA GLY A 148 0.79 16.48 4.53
C GLY A 148 2.08 16.00 3.87
N LEU A 149 2.02 14.91 3.11
CA LEU A 149 3.17 14.31 2.43
C LEU A 149 3.72 15.24 1.34
N LEU A 150 2.86 15.80 0.51
CA LEU A 150 3.28 16.74 -0.54
C LEU A 150 3.91 18.01 0.06
N LYS A 151 3.39 18.51 1.18
CA LYS A 151 3.95 19.67 1.90
C LYS A 151 5.35 19.36 2.45
N ILE A 152 5.51 18.27 3.22
CA ILE A 152 6.81 17.93 3.81
C ILE A 152 7.86 17.60 2.73
N CYS A 153 7.47 16.96 1.62
CA CYS A 153 8.36 16.73 0.50
C CYS A 153 8.82 18.04 -0.15
N ARG A 154 7.90 18.99 -0.38
CA ARG A 154 8.23 20.30 -0.93
C ARG A 154 9.19 21.08 -0.03
N GLU A 155 8.94 21.09 1.28
CA GLU A 155 9.84 21.71 2.28
C GLU A 155 11.25 21.13 2.24
N ASN A 156 11.36 19.83 1.94
CA ASN A 156 12.61 19.09 1.85
C ASN A 156 13.21 19.01 0.44
N ARG A 157 12.69 19.81 -0.51
CA ARG A 157 13.15 19.92 -1.91
C ARG A 157 13.06 18.60 -2.69
N ILE A 158 12.08 17.77 -2.36
CA ILE A 158 11.75 16.54 -3.10
C ILE A 158 10.68 16.89 -4.14
N SER A 159 10.93 16.56 -5.41
CA SER A 159 9.93 16.72 -6.47
C SER A 159 8.74 15.81 -6.22
N THR A 160 7.53 16.29 -6.50
CA THR A 160 6.29 15.54 -6.25
C THR A 160 5.44 15.47 -7.51
N ALA A 161 4.82 14.33 -7.75
CA ALA A 161 3.77 14.14 -8.75
C ALA A 161 2.57 13.46 -8.09
N LEU A 162 1.38 13.77 -8.59
CA LEU A 162 0.12 13.13 -8.18
C LEU A 162 -0.50 12.49 -9.42
N ASP A 163 -0.61 11.17 -9.40
CA ASP A 163 -1.28 10.38 -10.41
C ASP A 163 -2.66 9.97 -9.87
N THR A 164 -3.70 10.44 -10.54
CA THR A 164 -5.08 10.45 -10.04
C THR A 164 -6.01 9.96 -11.14
N CYS A 165 -6.98 9.12 -10.79
CA CYS A 165 -8.04 8.71 -11.73
C CYS A 165 -9.10 9.80 -11.93
N GLY A 166 -9.07 10.86 -11.11
CA GLY A 166 -9.92 12.04 -11.27
C GLY A 166 -11.33 11.89 -10.67
N TYR A 167 -11.67 10.71 -10.14
CA TYR A 167 -13.01 10.40 -9.64
C TYR A 167 -13.16 10.78 -8.16
N VAL A 168 -13.23 12.08 -7.88
CA VAL A 168 -13.42 12.63 -6.53
C VAL A 168 -14.27 13.91 -6.59
N SER A 169 -14.86 14.30 -5.46
CA SER A 169 -15.56 15.58 -5.33
C SER A 169 -14.63 16.75 -5.67
N ARG A 170 -15.14 17.73 -6.44
CA ARG A 170 -14.42 18.97 -6.76
C ARG A 170 -13.94 19.73 -5.52
N SER A 171 -14.57 19.54 -4.35
CA SER A 171 -14.15 20.19 -3.10
C SER A 171 -12.80 19.71 -2.57
N ILE A 172 -12.25 18.62 -3.10
CA ILE A 172 -10.95 18.06 -2.70
C ILE A 172 -9.79 18.60 -3.57
N TYR A 173 -10.07 19.05 -4.79
CA TYR A 173 -9.11 19.72 -5.68
C TYR A 173 -9.07 21.23 -5.44
#